data_AF-A0A933CE65-F1
#
_entry.id   AF-A0A933CE65-F1
#
_cell.length_a   1.000
_cell.length_b   1.000
_cell.length_c   1.000
_cell.angle_alpha   90.00
_cell.angle_beta   90.00
_cell.angle_gamma   90.00
#
_symmetry.space_group_name_H-M   'P 1'
#
loop_
_entity.id
_entity.type
_entity.pdbx_description
1 polymer ?
#
loop_
_entity_poly.entity_id
_entity_poly.type
_entity_poly.pdbx_seq_one_letter_code
_entity_poly.pdbx_strand_id
1 'polypeptide(L)'
;MERLVSVEVLDAEAAKRGVSVSGEDIDAEFAKLSAAGGGGIEQQIKDLYGWTTAQFKDKVVRPYLLTQKLAEALAKDPELAKERFAKANEVLDKLKAGEKFEDLAAKYSGDPSHAQNGGDLGWFGKGVMVPEFENGVFSLKKGETSGLIETKFGTHIVLLEDIKKAKDGSVEQVKARHILISAPNIDEFIKQAVENAKVRKFVK
;
A
#
# COMPACT_ATOMS: atom_id res chain seq x y z
N MET A 1 19.63 -15.61 -8.20
CA MET A 1 20.15 -14.36 -8.78
C MET A 1 19.19 -13.20 -8.55
N GLU A 2 17.88 -13.37 -8.77
CA GLU A 2 16.87 -12.30 -8.56
C GLU A 2 16.79 -11.79 -7.13
N ARG A 3 16.74 -12.68 -6.11
CA ARG A 3 16.71 -12.26 -4.69
C ARG A 3 17.92 -11.41 -4.27
N LEU A 4 19.11 -11.69 -4.81
CA LEU A 4 20.33 -10.92 -4.52
C LEU A 4 20.23 -9.50 -5.10
N VAL A 5 19.76 -9.37 -6.35
CA VAL A 5 19.53 -8.06 -6.98
C VAL A 5 18.49 -7.26 -6.22
N SER A 6 17.42 -7.88 -5.73
CA SER A 6 16.40 -7.21 -4.92
C SER A 6 16.96 -6.69 -3.59
N VAL A 7 17.85 -7.44 -2.92
CA VAL A 7 18.46 -7.01 -1.65
C VAL A 7 19.45 -5.86 -1.88
N GLU A 8 20.27 -5.90 -2.92
CA GLU A 8 21.18 -4.79 -3.25
C GLU A 8 20.41 -3.49 -3.57
N VAL A 9 19.30 -3.61 -4.30
CA VAL A 9 18.44 -2.46 -4.61
C VAL A 9 17.74 -1.95 -3.36
N LEU A 10 17.24 -2.84 -2.50
CA LEU A 10 16.67 -2.48 -1.19
C LEU A 10 17.68 -1.70 -0.35
N ASP A 11 18.92 -2.18 -0.25
CA ASP A 11 19.99 -1.49 0.48
C ASP A 11 20.29 -0.11 -0.10
N ALA A 12 20.38 0.00 -1.43
CA ALA A 12 20.63 1.28 -2.09
C ALA A 12 19.48 2.28 -1.89
N GLU A 13 18.23 1.85 -1.97
CA GLU A 13 17.07 2.71 -1.75
C GLU A 13 16.88 3.12 -0.29
N ALA A 14 17.18 2.22 0.64
CA ALA A 14 17.20 2.52 2.07
C ALA A 14 18.28 3.55 2.40
N ALA A 15 19.50 3.39 1.88
CA ALA A 15 20.60 4.32 2.10
C ALA A 15 20.27 5.74 1.58
N LYS A 16 19.65 5.86 0.40
CA LYS A 16 19.21 7.16 -0.15
C LYS A 16 18.24 7.91 0.76
N ARG A 17 17.48 7.17 1.58
CA ARG A 17 16.46 7.70 2.49
C ARG A 17 16.92 7.74 3.94
N GLY A 18 18.21 7.46 4.20
CA GLY A 18 18.75 7.40 5.57
C GLY A 18 18.14 6.29 6.42
N VAL A 19 17.56 5.25 5.79
CA VAL A 19 16.95 4.12 6.47
C VAL A 19 18.01 3.05 6.73
N SER A 20 18.12 2.61 7.98
CA SER A 20 19.04 1.56 8.39
C SER A 20 18.44 0.67 9.49
N VAL A 21 19.04 -0.52 9.65
CA VAL A 21 18.74 -1.47 10.72
C VAL A 21 20.02 -1.71 11.53
N SER A 22 19.92 -1.61 12.85
CA SER A 22 21.05 -1.87 13.74
C SER A 22 21.18 -3.37 14.05
N GLY A 23 22.32 -3.78 14.60
CA GLY A 23 22.48 -5.15 15.13
C GLY A 23 21.47 -5.46 16.23
N GLU A 24 21.18 -4.47 17.09
CA GLU A 24 20.18 -4.59 18.16
C GLU A 24 18.76 -4.81 17.61
N ASP A 25 18.38 -4.10 16.54
CA ASP A 25 17.08 -4.28 15.88
C ASP A 25 16.93 -5.72 15.36
N ILE A 26 17.99 -6.23 14.73
CA ILE A 26 18.03 -7.58 14.15
C ILE A 26 17.96 -8.64 15.25
N ASP A 27 18.69 -8.45 16.34
CA ASP A 27 18.71 -9.38 17.47
C ASP A 27 17.37 -9.41 18.19
N ALA A 28 16.76 -8.24 18.40
CA ALA A 28 15.43 -8.13 19.00
C ALA A 28 14.36 -8.80 18.14
N GLU A 29 14.37 -8.60 16.82
CA GLU A 29 13.39 -9.23 15.93
C GLU A 29 13.61 -10.74 15.83
N PHE A 30 14.87 -11.19 15.76
CA PHE A 30 15.18 -12.62 15.81
C PHE A 30 14.67 -13.28 17.10
N ALA A 31 14.83 -12.61 18.25
CA ALA A 31 14.32 -13.11 19.52
C ALA A 31 12.78 -13.24 19.53
N LYS A 32 12.06 -12.27 18.94
CA LYS A 32 10.60 -12.37 18.78
C LYS A 32 10.19 -13.55 17.90
N LEU A 33 10.86 -13.74 16.77
CA LEU A 33 10.60 -14.86 15.86
C LEU A 33 10.88 -16.21 16.55
N SER A 34 11.97 -16.29 17.33
CA SER A 34 12.30 -17.49 18.13
C SER A 34 11.24 -17.80 19.17
N ALA A 35 10.76 -16.79 19.89
CA ALA A 35 9.69 -16.93 20.88
C ALA A 35 8.36 -17.36 20.25
N ALA A 36 8.00 -16.79 19.10
CA ALA A 36 6.78 -17.15 18.36
C ALA A 36 6.84 -18.57 17.78
N GLY A 37 8.03 -19.06 17.42
CA GLY A 37 8.26 -20.40 16.86
C GLY A 37 8.27 -21.54 17.90
N GLY A 38 8.01 -21.25 19.18
CA GLY A 38 7.97 -22.27 20.24
C GLY A 38 9.35 -22.72 20.75
N GLY A 39 10.41 -21.95 20.48
CA GLY A 39 11.79 -22.26 20.86
C GLY A 39 12.49 -23.25 19.91
N GLY A 40 13.82 -23.25 19.93
CA GLY A 40 14.64 -24.13 19.09
C GLY A 40 14.69 -23.73 17.61
N ILE A 41 14.35 -22.48 17.28
CA ILE A 41 14.43 -21.96 15.92
C ILE A 41 15.85 -22.08 15.34
N GLU A 42 16.89 -22.03 16.19
CA GLU A 42 18.27 -22.22 15.77
C GLU A 42 18.50 -23.60 15.16
N GLN A 43 17.93 -24.64 15.79
CA GLN A 43 18.01 -26.01 15.30
C GLN A 43 17.19 -26.18 14.02
N GLN A 44 15.98 -25.60 13.97
CA GLN A 44 15.16 -25.60 12.76
C GLN A 44 15.84 -24.90 11.58
N ILE A 45 16.50 -23.76 11.82
CA ILE A 45 17.25 -23.03 10.78
C ILE A 45 18.36 -23.91 10.22
N LYS A 46 19.07 -24.62 11.10
CA LYS A 46 20.13 -25.55 10.70
C LYS A 46 19.56 -26.74 9.92
N ASP A 47 18.48 -27.33 10.38
CA ASP A 47 17.91 -28.55 9.79
C ASP A 47 17.22 -28.29 8.46
N LEU A 48 16.52 -27.16 8.32
CA LEU A 48 15.77 -26.80 7.11
C LEU A 48 16.65 -26.13 6.05
N TYR A 49 17.59 -25.27 6.46
CA TYR A 49 18.35 -24.43 5.54
C TYR A 49 19.86 -24.68 5.57
N GLY A 50 20.38 -25.46 6.52
CA GLY A 50 21.82 -25.62 6.73
C GLY A 50 22.52 -24.34 7.19
N TRP A 51 21.76 -23.35 7.67
CA TRP A 51 22.30 -22.02 8.00
C TRP A 51 22.63 -21.89 9.48
N THR A 52 23.60 -21.03 9.75
CA THR A 52 23.83 -20.50 11.10
C THR A 52 22.80 -19.42 11.44
N THR A 53 22.63 -19.14 12.73
CA THR A 53 21.81 -18.03 13.21
C THR A 53 22.26 -16.69 12.63
N ALA A 54 23.57 -16.48 12.49
CA ALA A 54 24.13 -15.28 11.88
C ALA A 54 23.74 -15.15 10.39
N GLN A 55 23.82 -16.24 9.63
CA GLN A 55 23.39 -16.24 8.21
C GLN A 55 21.90 -16.01 8.07
N PHE A 56 21.08 -16.56 8.98
CA PHE A 56 19.63 -16.31 8.96
C PHE A 56 19.30 -14.85 9.29
N LYS A 57 19.95 -14.29 10.32
CA LYS A 57 19.83 -12.87 10.67
C LYS A 57 20.18 -11.97 9.49
N ASP A 58 21.28 -12.24 8.80
CA ASP A 58 21.74 -11.47 7.64
C ASP A 58 20.84 -11.63 6.40
N LYS A 59 20.42 -12.87 6.06
CA LYS A 59 19.73 -13.16 4.80
C LYS A 59 18.21 -13.06 4.87
N VAL A 60 17.65 -13.02 6.08
CA VAL A 60 16.19 -13.04 6.31
C VAL A 60 15.77 -11.87 7.19
N VAL A 61 16.26 -11.81 8.43
CA VAL A 61 15.77 -10.83 9.42
C VAL A 61 16.15 -9.40 9.02
N ARG A 62 17.40 -9.17 8.61
CA ARG A 62 17.89 -7.86 8.18
C ARG A 62 17.10 -7.32 6.98
N PRO A 63 17.00 -8.04 5.83
CA PRO A 63 16.20 -7.59 4.70
C PRO A 63 14.74 -7.37 5.07
N TYR A 64 14.14 -8.24 5.89
CA TYR A 64 12.76 -8.07 6.34
C TYR A 64 12.54 -6.77 7.10
N LEU A 65 13.38 -6.50 8.11
CA LEU A 65 13.31 -5.26 8.89
C LEU A 65 13.59 -4.03 8.02
N LEU A 66 14.56 -4.13 7.10
CA LEU A 66 14.91 -3.02 6.22
C LEU A 66 13.75 -2.70 5.26
N THR A 67 13.09 -3.72 4.71
CA THR A 67 11.86 -3.58 3.92
C THR A 67 10.76 -2.89 4.71
N GLN A 68 10.53 -3.28 5.97
CA GLN A 68 9.52 -2.64 6.82
C GLN A 68 9.83 -1.16 7.09
N LYS A 69 11.06 -0.85 7.52
CA LYS A 69 11.46 0.53 7.78
C LYS A 69 11.44 1.38 6.51
N LEU A 70 11.82 0.80 5.37
CA LEU A 70 11.73 1.51 4.09
C LEU A 70 10.27 1.75 3.69
N ALA A 71 9.38 0.77 3.86
CA ALA A 71 7.96 0.95 3.61
C ALA A 71 7.37 2.08 4.47
N GLU A 72 7.73 2.14 5.75
CA GLU A 72 7.34 3.22 6.65
C GLU A 72 7.89 4.58 6.21
N ALA A 73 9.16 4.62 5.79
CA ALA A 73 9.77 5.84 5.27
C ALA A 73 9.09 6.33 3.99
N LEU A 74 8.78 5.43 3.05
CA LEU A 74 8.04 5.76 1.83
C LEU A 74 6.63 6.29 2.14
N ALA A 75 5.93 5.67 3.10
CA ALA A 75 4.60 6.13 3.52
C ALA A 75 4.63 7.55 4.12
N LYS A 76 5.75 7.94 4.73
CA LYS A 76 5.96 9.26 5.34
C LYS A 76 6.67 10.26 4.43
N ASP A 77 7.06 9.85 3.22
CA ASP A 77 7.80 10.68 2.28
C ASP A 77 6.89 11.81 1.76
N PRO A 78 7.20 13.09 2.06
CA PRO A 78 6.36 14.21 1.66
C PRO A 78 6.25 14.38 0.14
N GLU A 79 7.29 14.04 -0.62
CA GLU A 79 7.24 14.17 -2.08
C GLU A 79 6.35 13.07 -2.68
N LEU A 80 6.42 11.83 -2.18
CA LEU A 80 5.50 10.78 -2.61
C LEU A 80 4.04 11.09 -2.23
N ALA A 81 3.83 11.69 -1.06
CA ALA A 81 2.51 12.19 -0.68
C ALA A 81 2.03 13.28 -1.64
N LYS A 82 2.87 14.26 -1.95
CA LYS A 82 2.57 15.35 -2.88
C LYS A 82 2.27 14.85 -4.30
N GLU A 83 3.03 13.90 -4.81
CA GLU A 83 2.77 13.26 -6.11
C GLU A 83 1.42 12.54 -6.12
N ARG A 84 1.09 11.80 -5.06
CA ARG A 84 -0.21 11.14 -4.90
C ARG A 84 -1.35 12.15 -4.89
N PHE A 85 -1.23 13.23 -4.12
CA PHE A 85 -2.21 14.31 -4.09
C PHE A 85 -2.34 15.00 -5.46
N ALA A 86 -1.24 15.21 -6.18
CA ALA A 86 -1.28 15.80 -7.52
C ALA A 86 -2.05 14.90 -8.49
N LYS A 87 -1.78 13.59 -8.49
CA LYS A 87 -2.53 12.61 -9.30
C LYS A 87 -4.00 12.56 -8.93
N ALA A 88 -4.33 12.59 -7.64
CA ALA A 88 -5.72 12.57 -7.20
C ALA A 88 -6.47 13.85 -7.62
N ASN A 89 -5.82 15.02 -7.52
CA ASN A 89 -6.39 16.28 -8.03
C ASN A 89 -6.55 16.26 -9.55
N GLU A 90 -5.61 15.70 -10.30
CA GLU A 90 -5.77 15.50 -11.74
C GLU A 90 -7.05 14.70 -12.05
N VAL A 91 -7.28 13.59 -11.35
CA VAL A 91 -8.49 12.78 -11.54
C VAL A 91 -9.75 13.57 -11.19
N LEU A 92 -9.76 14.35 -10.11
CA LEU A 92 -10.89 15.21 -9.77
C LEU A 92 -11.18 16.25 -10.87
N ASP A 93 -10.14 16.86 -11.44
CA ASP A 93 -10.32 17.86 -12.50
C ASP A 93 -10.83 17.24 -13.79
N LYS A 94 -10.43 16.00 -14.09
CA LYS A 94 -10.98 15.20 -15.19
C LYS A 94 -12.45 14.86 -14.99
N LEU A 95 -12.84 14.48 -13.77
CA LEU A 95 -14.24 14.25 -13.41
C LEU A 95 -15.08 15.53 -13.57
N LYS A 96 -14.56 16.68 -13.13
CA LYS A 96 -15.22 17.99 -13.32
C LYS A 96 -15.35 18.37 -14.80
N ALA A 97 -14.40 17.96 -15.64
CA ALA A 97 -14.46 18.14 -17.09
C ALA A 97 -15.45 17.19 -17.79
N GLY A 98 -16.08 16.26 -17.06
CA GLY A 98 -17.09 15.34 -17.57
C GLY A 98 -16.54 14.01 -18.08
N GLU A 99 -15.28 13.67 -17.81
CA GLU A 99 -14.78 12.31 -18.03
C GLU A 99 -15.54 11.32 -17.13
N LYS A 100 -15.80 10.11 -17.64
CA LYS A 100 -16.57 9.09 -16.93
C LYS A 100 -15.79 8.55 -15.74
N PHE A 101 -16.49 8.32 -14.63
CA PHE A 101 -15.88 7.81 -13.42
C PHE A 101 -15.28 6.42 -13.64
N GLU A 102 -15.98 5.57 -14.39
CA GLU A 102 -15.59 4.19 -14.66
C GLU A 102 -14.30 4.10 -15.48
N ASP A 103 -14.14 4.99 -16.47
CA ASP A 103 -12.95 5.06 -17.31
C ASP A 103 -11.73 5.51 -16.50
N LEU A 104 -11.93 6.52 -15.63
CA LEU A 104 -10.88 6.99 -14.73
C LEU A 104 -10.55 5.96 -13.65
N ALA A 105 -11.53 5.23 -13.13
CA ALA A 105 -11.29 4.13 -12.20
C ALA A 105 -10.44 3.03 -12.86
N ALA A 106 -10.78 2.60 -14.07
CA ALA A 106 -10.02 1.58 -14.80
C ALA A 106 -8.57 2.01 -15.10
N LYS A 107 -8.34 3.32 -15.30
CA LYS A 107 -7.04 3.88 -15.67
C LYS A 107 -6.15 4.24 -14.48
N TYR A 108 -6.73 4.81 -13.42
CA TYR A 108 -5.97 5.41 -12.32
C TYR A 108 -6.09 4.66 -10.99
N SER A 109 -7.14 3.86 -10.79
CA SER A 109 -7.35 3.21 -9.51
C SER A 109 -6.33 2.10 -9.29
N GLY A 110 -5.60 2.18 -8.18
CA GLY A 110 -4.71 1.15 -7.68
C GLY A 110 -5.42 0.10 -6.83
N ASP A 111 -6.76 0.07 -6.82
CA ASP A 111 -7.54 -1.06 -6.30
C ASP A 111 -7.81 -2.08 -7.43
N PRO A 112 -7.03 -3.18 -7.51
CA PRO A 112 -7.16 -4.13 -8.61
C PRO A 112 -8.50 -4.89 -8.60
N SER A 113 -9.17 -4.99 -7.44
CA SER A 113 -10.42 -5.74 -7.31
C SER A 113 -11.60 -5.02 -7.96
N HIS A 114 -11.58 -3.68 -7.97
CA HIS A 114 -12.72 -2.88 -8.43
C HIS A 114 -12.39 -1.98 -9.61
N ALA A 115 -11.11 -1.67 -9.89
CA ALA A 115 -10.71 -0.75 -10.96
C ALA A 115 -11.36 -1.10 -12.31
N GLN A 116 -11.28 -2.37 -12.73
CA GLN A 116 -11.82 -2.81 -14.02
C GLN A 116 -13.35 -2.85 -14.08
N ASN A 117 -14.03 -2.82 -12.94
CA ASN A 117 -15.48 -2.70 -12.85
C ASN A 117 -15.92 -1.25 -12.57
N GLY A 118 -15.14 -0.28 -13.04
CA GLY A 118 -15.41 1.14 -12.85
C GLY A 118 -15.42 1.58 -11.39
N GLY A 119 -14.69 0.89 -10.53
CA GLY A 119 -14.59 1.18 -9.10
C GLY A 119 -15.80 0.77 -8.26
N ASP A 120 -16.76 -0.01 -8.77
CA ASP A 120 -17.98 -0.39 -8.05
C ASP A 120 -17.68 -1.21 -6.79
N LEU A 121 -17.99 -0.65 -5.61
CA LEU A 121 -17.86 -1.31 -4.31
C LEU A 121 -19.13 -2.10 -3.92
N GLY A 122 -20.19 -2.00 -4.71
CA GLY A 122 -21.49 -2.54 -4.37
C GLY A 122 -22.12 -1.83 -3.17
N TRP A 123 -23.04 -2.52 -2.50
CA TRP A 123 -23.73 -2.02 -1.32
C TRP A 123 -22.96 -2.37 -0.05
N PHE A 124 -22.70 -1.38 0.80
CA PHE A 124 -22.10 -1.61 2.11
C PHE A 124 -22.75 -0.74 3.19
N GLY A 125 -22.75 -1.25 4.42
CA GLY A 125 -23.22 -0.55 5.61
C GLY A 125 -22.08 0.03 6.42
N LYS A 126 -22.43 0.62 7.57
CA LYS A 126 -21.43 1.12 8.54
C LYS A 126 -20.60 -0.02 9.15
N GLY A 127 -19.35 0.26 9.45
CA GLY A 127 -18.37 -0.67 10.02
C GLY A 127 -17.74 -1.64 9.01
N VAL A 128 -18.09 -1.56 7.73
CA VAL A 128 -17.52 -2.40 6.67
C VAL A 128 -16.21 -1.83 6.15
N MET A 129 -16.12 -0.50 6.06
CA MET A 129 -14.97 0.23 5.52
C MET A 129 -14.15 0.86 6.64
N VAL A 130 -12.94 1.31 6.33
CA VAL A 130 -12.12 2.06 7.31
C VAL A 130 -12.81 3.39 7.68
N PRO A 131 -12.68 3.85 8.94
CA PRO A 131 -13.44 4.99 9.45
C PRO A 131 -13.33 6.26 8.60
N GLU A 132 -12.15 6.57 8.09
CA GLU A 132 -11.90 7.76 7.28
C GLU A 132 -12.67 7.72 5.94
N PHE A 133 -12.67 6.55 5.29
CA PHE A 133 -13.42 6.30 4.07
C PHE A 133 -14.92 6.39 4.32
N GLU A 134 -15.40 5.67 5.34
CA GLU A 134 -16.81 5.64 5.71
C GLU A 134 -17.35 7.04 6.01
N ASN A 135 -16.64 7.82 6.83
CA ASN A 135 -17.04 9.19 7.17
C ASN A 135 -17.13 10.06 5.91
N GLY A 136 -16.19 9.89 4.97
CA GLY A 136 -16.24 10.56 3.68
C GLY A 136 -17.48 10.19 2.87
N VAL A 137 -17.75 8.89 2.68
CA VAL A 137 -18.88 8.42 1.85
C VAL A 137 -20.24 8.79 2.44
N PHE A 138 -20.44 8.55 3.74
CA PHE A 138 -21.73 8.77 4.39
C PHE A 138 -22.07 10.27 4.57
N SER A 139 -21.12 11.17 4.31
CA SER A 139 -21.36 12.62 4.26
C SER A 139 -21.92 13.11 2.92
N LEU A 140 -21.84 12.29 1.87
CA LEU A 140 -22.23 12.63 0.51
C LEU A 140 -23.73 12.50 0.30
N LYS A 141 -24.23 13.22 -0.72
CA LYS A 141 -25.57 13.04 -1.28
C LYS A 141 -25.54 12.05 -2.45
N LYS A 142 -26.69 11.45 -2.73
CA LYS A 142 -26.85 10.61 -3.92
C LYS A 142 -26.45 11.38 -5.18
N GLY A 143 -25.58 10.80 -5.99
CA GLY A 143 -25.00 11.37 -7.21
C GLY A 143 -23.79 12.29 -6.97
N GLU A 144 -23.39 12.52 -5.72
CA GLU A 144 -22.28 13.41 -5.40
C GLU A 144 -20.94 12.68 -5.50
N THR A 145 -19.95 13.38 -6.06
CA THR A 145 -18.54 12.97 -6.02
C THR A 145 -17.84 13.67 -4.86
N SER A 146 -17.08 12.92 -4.06
CA SER A 146 -16.33 13.45 -2.93
C SER A 146 -15.17 14.35 -3.35
N GLY A 147 -14.65 15.09 -2.38
CA GLY A 147 -13.26 15.55 -2.45
C GLY A 147 -12.27 14.39 -2.23
N LEU A 148 -11.05 14.73 -1.84
CA LEU A 148 -10.02 13.74 -1.53
C LEU A 148 -10.22 13.17 -0.12
N ILE A 149 -10.32 11.86 -0.01
CA ILE A 149 -10.44 11.13 1.24
C ILE A 149 -9.15 10.35 1.48
N GLU A 150 -8.35 10.76 2.47
CA GLU A 150 -7.11 10.06 2.82
C GLU A 150 -7.40 8.85 3.72
N THR A 151 -6.71 7.75 3.44
CA THR A 151 -6.68 6.55 4.29
C THR A 151 -5.26 5.98 4.31
N LYS A 152 -5.03 4.97 5.14
CA LYS A 152 -3.76 4.20 5.11
C LYS A 152 -3.46 3.53 3.76
N PHE A 153 -4.46 3.36 2.89
CA PHE A 153 -4.30 2.75 1.57
C PHE A 153 -3.92 3.77 0.49
N GLY A 154 -4.07 5.07 0.75
CA GLY A 154 -3.88 6.13 -0.22
C GLY A 154 -5.05 7.12 -0.23
N THR A 155 -5.18 7.81 -1.35
CA THR A 155 -6.15 8.88 -1.56
C THR A 155 -7.33 8.37 -2.37
N HIS A 156 -8.54 8.49 -1.84
CA HIS A 156 -9.76 8.04 -2.48
C HIS A 156 -10.58 9.20 -3.04
N ILE A 157 -11.20 8.97 -4.18
CA ILE A 157 -12.28 9.79 -4.74
C ILE A 157 -13.47 8.86 -4.87
N VAL A 158 -14.64 9.28 -4.37
CA VAL A 158 -15.83 8.43 -4.27
C VAL A 158 -16.99 9.08 -5.00
N LEU A 159 -17.74 8.28 -5.75
CA LEU A 159 -19.05 8.65 -6.26
C LEU A 159 -20.12 7.86 -5.50
N LEU A 160 -21.02 8.55 -4.81
CA LEU A 160 -22.15 7.92 -4.12
C LEU A 160 -23.29 7.69 -5.11
N GLU A 161 -23.52 6.45 -5.51
CA GLU A 161 -24.55 6.09 -6.49
C GLU A 161 -25.94 6.05 -5.89
N ASP A 162 -26.08 5.50 -4.68
CA ASP A 162 -27.38 5.35 -4.03
C ASP A 162 -27.31 5.21 -2.50
N ILE A 163 -28.42 5.49 -1.83
CA ILE A 163 -28.58 5.44 -0.38
C ILE A 163 -29.83 4.63 -0.03
N LYS A 164 -29.64 3.53 0.70
CA LYS A 164 -30.72 2.71 1.25
C LYS A 164 -30.96 3.14 2.71
N LYS A 165 -32.18 3.55 3.01
CA LYS A 165 -32.60 3.97 4.35
C LYS A 165 -33.52 2.95 5.00
N ALA A 166 -33.41 2.80 6.31
CA ALA A 166 -34.34 2.04 7.13
C ALA A 166 -35.67 2.80 7.31
N LYS A 167 -36.66 2.12 7.89
CA LYS A 167 -38.01 2.69 8.12
C LYS A 167 -38.00 3.91 9.04
N ASP A 168 -37.02 4.02 9.93
CA ASP A 168 -36.83 5.16 10.83
C ASP A 168 -36.07 6.33 10.18
N GLY A 169 -35.70 6.22 8.90
CA GLY A 169 -34.99 7.24 8.14
C GLY A 169 -33.46 7.20 8.30
N SER A 170 -32.92 6.32 9.13
CA SER A 170 -31.47 6.12 9.25
C SER A 170 -30.88 5.48 7.98
N VAL A 171 -29.62 5.78 7.66
CA VAL A 171 -28.93 5.16 6.52
C VAL A 171 -28.51 3.74 6.91
N GLU A 172 -29.03 2.75 6.19
CA GLU A 172 -28.72 1.32 6.37
C GLU A 172 -27.49 0.93 5.53
N GLN A 173 -27.52 1.27 4.25
CA GLN A 173 -26.46 0.94 3.29
C GLN A 173 -26.29 2.06 2.25
N VAL A 174 -25.10 2.14 1.68
CA VAL A 174 -24.77 3.02 0.55
C VAL A 174 -24.23 2.17 -0.61
N LYS A 175 -24.51 2.60 -1.84
CA LYS A 175 -23.86 2.06 -3.05
C LYS A 175 -22.90 3.09 -3.58
N ALA A 176 -21.62 2.75 -3.73
CA ALA A 176 -20.62 3.71 -4.18
C ALA A 176 -19.60 3.11 -5.13
N ARG A 177 -18.98 3.99 -5.92
CA ARG A 177 -17.76 3.71 -6.69
C ARG A 177 -16.59 4.47 -6.10
N HIS A 178 -15.38 3.95 -6.23
CA HIS A 178 -14.18 4.67 -5.82
C HIS A 178 -13.03 4.58 -6.82
N ILE A 179 -12.16 5.60 -6.78
CA ILE A 179 -10.85 5.61 -7.41
C ILE A 179 -9.84 5.76 -6.29
N LEU A 180 -8.97 4.77 -6.13
CA LEU A 180 -7.88 4.80 -5.15
C LEU A 180 -6.59 5.18 -5.86
N ILE A 181 -6.01 6.34 -5.53
CA ILE A 181 -4.60 6.60 -5.83
C ILE A 181 -3.79 6.01 -4.69
N SER A 182 -3.18 4.85 -4.92
CA SER A 182 -2.54 4.07 -3.87
C SER A 182 -1.41 4.81 -3.16
N ALA A 183 -1.31 4.59 -1.86
CA ALA A 183 -0.11 4.86 -1.10
C ALA A 183 1.06 4.03 -1.65
N PRO A 184 2.32 4.46 -1.42
CA PRO A 184 3.49 3.70 -1.85
C PRO A 184 3.43 2.24 -1.38
N ASN A 185 3.51 1.31 -2.32
CA ASN A 185 3.64 -0.11 -2.04
C ASN A 185 5.12 -0.51 -2.16
N ILE A 186 5.67 -1.11 -1.11
CA ILE A 186 7.10 -1.45 -1.06
C ILE A 186 7.50 -2.49 -2.10
N ASP A 187 6.65 -3.48 -2.39
CA ASP A 187 6.96 -4.53 -3.36
C ASP A 187 6.99 -3.95 -4.77
N GLU A 188 6.02 -3.11 -5.11
CA GLU A 188 6.00 -2.41 -6.39
C GLU A 188 7.17 -1.43 -6.51
N PHE A 189 7.47 -0.69 -5.45
CA PHE A 189 8.60 0.22 -5.41
C PHE A 189 9.93 -0.50 -5.66
N ILE A 190 10.18 -1.62 -4.97
CA ILE A 190 11.40 -2.42 -5.16
C ILE A 190 11.42 -3.03 -6.56
N LYS A 191 10.30 -3.53 -7.08
CA LYS A 191 10.21 -4.05 -8.45
C LYS A 191 10.61 -2.99 -9.48
N GLN A 192 10.03 -1.80 -9.40
CA GLN A 192 10.35 -0.68 -10.30
C GLN A 192 11.82 -0.25 -10.15
N ALA A 193 12.34 -0.20 -8.92
CA ALA A 193 13.74 0.14 -8.67
C ALA A 193 14.71 -0.90 -9.27
N VAL A 194 14.37 -2.20 -9.20
CA VAL A 194 15.14 -3.28 -9.82
C VAL A 194 15.11 -3.16 -11.34
N GLU A 195 13.96 -2.91 -11.94
CA GLU A 195 13.83 -2.72 -13.40
C GLU A 195 14.65 -1.52 -13.88
N ASN A 196 14.56 -0.38 -13.18
CA ASN A 196 15.35 0.81 -13.47
C ASN A 196 16.87 0.57 -13.33
N ALA A 197 17.29 -0.20 -12.33
CA ALA A 197 18.68 -0.57 -12.15
C ALA A 197 19.19 -1.50 -13.26
N LYS A 198 18.37 -2.45 -13.72
CA LYS A 198 18.68 -3.32 -14.87
C LYS A 198 18.86 -2.51 -16.14
N VAL A 199 17.92 -1.62 -16.48
CA VAL A 199 18.00 -0.76 -17.68
C VAL A 199 19.30 0.02 -17.71
N ARG A 200 19.71 0.62 -16.58
CA ARG A 200 20.98 1.37 -16.50
C ARG A 200 22.24 0.52 -16.73
N LYS A 201 22.19 -0.78 -16.45
CA LYS A 201 23.32 -1.70 -16.72
C LYS A 201 23.44 -2.07 -18.21
N PHE A 202 22.36 -1.98 -18.99
CA PHE A 202 22.35 -2.31 -20.43
C PHE A 202 22.61 -1.10 -21.35
N VAL A 203 22.55 0.13 -20.82
CA VAL A 203 22.78 1.38 -21.58
C VAL A 203 24.21 1.90 -21.38
N LYS A 204 25.12 1.09 -20.84
CA LYS A 204 26.56 1.39 -20.69
C LYS A 204 27.41 0.43 -21.49
#